data_AF-A0AAV3KB32-F1
#
_entry.id   AF-A0AAV3KB32-F1
#
_cell.length_a   1.000
_cell.length_b   1.000
_cell.length_c   1.000
_cell.angle_alpha   90.00
_cell.angle_beta   90.00
_cell.angle_gamma   90.00
#
_symmetry.space_group_name_H-M   'P 1'
#
loop_
_entity.id
_entity.type
_entity.pdbx_description
1 polymer ?
#
loop_
_entity_poly.entity_id
_entity_poly.type
_entity_poly.pdbx_seq_one_letter_code
_entity_poly.pdbx_strand_id
1 'polypeptide(L)'
;MAAGHVSIAHGFKGPLGAPVTACAAGVQAIGDAARLIRSGEADIALCGGTEAALHRVSLGCFAAARALSTAFNDRPQEASRPFDRDRDGFVMAEGAGLLVIESLDHALARGARPLAELVGYGTSADAYHLTAGPEDGNGAQYAMQQALRQAGIAPGDVQHINAHATSTPVGDRGELSAIRAVFGSESRVAITSTKSSTGHLLGAAGGIEAIFTVLALRDQIVPPTLNLTHPDALASGLNLVATSARKMPIQYALSNGFGFGGVNASVLLRRWETD
;
A
#
# COMPACT_ATOMS: atom_id res chain seq x y z
N MET A 1 16.72 6.66 13.03
CA MET A 1 16.60 5.38 13.77
C MET A 1 15.28 5.31 14.53
N ALA A 2 14.13 5.43 13.85
CA ALA A 2 12.83 5.49 14.55
C ALA A 2 12.53 4.21 15.35
N ALA A 3 12.71 3.03 14.75
CA ALA A 3 12.48 1.74 15.43
C ALA A 3 13.32 1.57 16.71
N GLY A 4 14.60 2.00 16.69
CA GLY A 4 15.47 1.96 17.86
C GLY A 4 14.99 2.87 19.00
N HIS A 5 14.52 4.07 18.68
CA HIS A 5 13.96 4.98 19.70
C HIS A 5 12.72 4.39 20.38
N VAL A 6 11.82 3.76 19.61
CA VAL A 6 10.64 3.09 20.15
C VAL A 6 11.04 1.89 21.00
N SER A 7 11.98 1.07 20.55
CA SER A 7 12.51 -0.06 21.32
C SER A 7 13.09 0.38 22.67
N ILE A 8 13.92 1.43 22.68
CA ILE A 8 14.51 1.98 23.91
C ILE A 8 13.42 2.51 24.86
N ALA A 9 12.47 3.28 24.32
CA ALA A 9 11.42 3.91 25.12
C ALA A 9 10.50 2.88 25.82
N HIS A 10 10.26 1.73 25.19
CA HIS A 10 9.33 0.71 25.71
C HIS A 10 10.01 -0.58 26.20
N GLY A 11 11.35 -0.65 26.13
CA GLY A 11 12.11 -1.83 26.54
C GLY A 11 11.86 -3.06 25.66
N PHE A 12 11.49 -2.89 24.39
CA PHE A 12 11.27 -4.01 23.47
C PHE A 12 12.61 -4.63 23.05
N LYS A 13 12.72 -5.96 23.18
CA LYS A 13 13.97 -6.72 22.97
C LYS A 13 13.90 -7.75 21.83
N GLY A 14 12.79 -7.82 21.12
CA GLY A 14 12.65 -8.67 19.92
C GLY A 14 13.48 -8.13 18.74
N PRO A 15 13.44 -8.81 17.57
CA PRO A 15 14.09 -8.33 16.36
C PRO A 15 13.67 -6.90 16.02
N LEU A 16 14.64 -6.05 15.67
CA LEU A 16 14.38 -4.68 15.21
C LEU A 16 15.03 -4.42 13.85
N GLY A 17 14.34 -3.67 13.00
CA GLY A 17 14.84 -3.30 11.68
C GLY A 17 14.05 -2.17 11.06
N ALA A 18 14.61 -1.58 10.00
CA ALA A 18 13.96 -0.61 9.15
C ALA A 18 14.34 -0.90 7.70
N PRO A 19 13.46 -1.54 6.91
CA PRO A 19 13.75 -1.84 5.51
C PRO A 19 14.07 -0.58 4.72
N VAL A 20 15.13 -0.61 3.92
CA VAL A 20 15.53 0.49 3.03
C VAL A 20 15.04 0.18 1.63
N THR A 21 13.71 0.27 1.44
CA THR A 21 13.04 -0.09 0.18
C THR A 21 12.10 1.02 -0.31
N ALA A 22 12.53 2.26 -0.07
CA ALA A 22 11.82 3.48 -0.46
C ALA A 22 10.34 3.43 -0.04
N CYS A 23 9.43 3.70 -0.97
CA CYS A 23 8.00 3.78 -0.72
C CYS A 23 7.34 2.43 -0.36
N ALA A 24 8.03 1.31 -0.63
CA ALA A 24 7.58 -0.03 -0.22
C ALA A 24 7.93 -0.36 1.24
N ALA A 25 8.78 0.44 1.90
CA ALA A 25 9.35 0.13 3.22
C ALA A 25 8.28 -0.19 4.28
N GLY A 26 7.19 0.58 4.35
CA GLY A 26 6.12 0.35 5.32
C GLY A 26 5.37 -0.97 5.10
N VAL A 27 5.05 -1.32 3.85
CA VAL A 27 4.37 -2.59 3.52
C VAL A 27 5.31 -3.76 3.76
N GLN A 28 6.56 -3.62 3.36
CA GLN A 28 7.58 -4.64 3.58
C GLN A 28 7.85 -4.87 5.07
N ALA A 29 7.89 -3.82 5.90
CA ALA A 29 8.04 -3.96 7.35
C ALA A 29 6.89 -4.77 7.98
N ILE A 30 5.65 -4.60 7.50
CA ILE A 30 4.49 -5.40 7.93
C ILE A 30 4.67 -6.86 7.51
N GLY A 31 5.02 -7.09 6.25
CA GLY A 31 5.23 -8.44 5.72
C GLY A 31 6.39 -9.20 6.37
N ASP A 32 7.49 -8.52 6.63
CA ASP A 32 8.69 -9.07 7.27
C ASP A 32 8.41 -9.37 8.76
N ALA A 33 7.67 -8.50 9.46
CA ALA A 33 7.18 -8.81 10.81
C ALA A 33 6.29 -10.06 10.84
N ALA A 34 5.42 -10.24 9.85
CA ALA A 34 4.62 -11.46 9.73
C ALA A 34 5.47 -12.71 9.44
N ARG A 35 6.60 -12.58 8.74
CA ARG A 35 7.56 -13.68 8.56
C ARG A 35 8.23 -14.05 9.88
N LEU A 36 8.68 -13.07 10.66
CA LEU A 36 9.27 -13.29 11.99
C LEU A 36 8.29 -14.01 12.94
N ILE A 37 7.02 -13.64 12.91
CA ILE A 37 5.99 -14.30 13.71
C ILE A 37 5.80 -15.76 13.26
N ARG A 38 5.68 -16.00 11.95
CA ARG A 38 5.53 -17.36 11.41
C ARG A 38 6.76 -18.24 11.62
N SER A 39 7.96 -17.68 11.71
CA SER A 39 9.18 -18.45 12.02
C SER A 39 9.35 -18.72 13.52
N GLY A 40 8.50 -18.15 14.38
CA GLY A 40 8.59 -18.29 15.84
C GLY A 40 9.67 -17.39 16.47
N GLU A 41 10.15 -16.38 15.75
CA GLU A 41 11.15 -15.42 16.27
C GLU A 41 10.51 -14.30 17.12
N ALA A 42 9.19 -14.10 16.99
CA ALA A 42 8.40 -13.17 17.80
C ALA A 42 6.93 -13.61 17.90
N ASP A 43 6.26 -13.33 19.01
CA ASP A 43 4.80 -13.55 19.12
C ASP A 43 3.99 -12.32 18.72
N ILE A 44 4.60 -11.14 18.85
CA ILE A 44 4.03 -9.81 18.67
C ILE A 44 5.05 -8.88 18.00
N ALA A 45 4.59 -8.04 17.09
CA ALA A 45 5.40 -7.03 16.42
C ALA A 45 4.65 -5.71 16.26
N LEU A 46 5.38 -4.61 16.46
CA LEU A 46 4.97 -3.27 16.03
C LEU A 46 5.62 -2.98 14.67
N CYS A 47 4.82 -2.82 13.63
CA CYS A 47 5.30 -2.72 12.25
C CYS A 47 4.54 -1.65 11.45
N GLY A 48 5.14 -1.14 10.38
CA GLY A 48 4.58 -0.10 9.53
C GLY A 48 5.67 0.87 9.06
N GLY A 49 5.35 2.16 9.00
CA GLY A 49 6.31 3.17 8.57
C GLY A 49 6.04 4.55 9.13
N THR A 50 7.08 5.37 9.15
CA THR A 50 7.04 6.80 9.51
C THR A 50 7.95 7.58 8.57
N GLU A 51 7.56 8.81 8.27
CA GLU A 51 8.33 9.71 7.42
C GLU A 51 8.10 11.16 7.84
N ALA A 52 9.19 11.92 7.86
CA ALA A 52 9.20 13.37 8.10
C ALA A 52 10.21 14.03 7.13
N ALA A 53 9.92 13.91 5.83
CA ALA A 53 10.82 14.28 4.74
C ALA A 53 10.52 15.64 4.06
N LEU A 54 9.54 16.43 4.51
CA LEU A 54 9.22 17.76 3.99
C LEU A 54 10.32 18.76 4.37
N HIS A 55 11.33 18.78 3.54
CA HIS A 55 12.45 19.69 3.62
C HIS A 55 12.78 20.22 2.22
N ARG A 56 13.32 21.45 2.13
CA ARG A 56 13.65 22.09 0.83
C ARG A 56 14.55 21.21 -0.04
N VAL A 57 15.48 20.50 0.58
CA VAL A 57 16.39 19.57 -0.12
C VAL A 57 15.60 18.41 -0.72
N SER A 58 14.77 17.73 0.06
CA SER A 58 13.98 16.59 -0.42
C SER A 58 13.02 17.00 -1.54
N LEU A 59 12.32 18.12 -1.36
CA LEU A 59 11.42 18.68 -2.37
C LEU A 59 12.20 19.04 -3.64
N GLY A 60 13.36 19.69 -3.52
CA GLY A 60 14.23 20.01 -4.64
C GLY A 60 14.73 18.78 -5.39
N CYS A 61 15.09 17.71 -4.68
CA CYS A 61 15.51 16.45 -5.28
C CYS A 61 14.38 15.80 -6.10
N PHE A 62 13.17 15.72 -5.55
CA PHE A 62 12.04 15.14 -6.29
C PHE A 62 11.55 16.04 -7.43
N ALA A 63 11.66 17.37 -7.29
CA ALA A 63 11.42 18.31 -8.39
C ALA A 63 12.42 18.10 -9.52
N ALA A 64 13.72 17.97 -9.22
CA ALA A 64 14.77 17.69 -10.19
C ALA A 64 14.56 16.34 -10.90
N ALA A 65 14.05 15.33 -10.17
CA ALA A 65 13.67 14.04 -10.72
C ALA A 65 12.35 14.06 -11.53
N ARG A 66 11.65 15.21 -11.60
CA ARG A 66 10.34 15.38 -12.25
C ARG A 66 9.27 14.41 -11.74
N ALA A 67 9.32 14.10 -10.43
CA ALA A 67 8.40 13.16 -9.81
C ALA A 67 7.22 13.85 -9.10
N LEU A 68 7.34 15.15 -8.82
CA LEU A 68 6.32 15.94 -8.15
C LEU A 68 5.27 16.48 -9.11
N SER A 69 4.03 16.58 -8.64
CA SER A 69 2.99 17.35 -9.33
C SER A 69 3.38 18.83 -9.40
N THR A 70 3.18 19.46 -10.56
CA THR A 70 3.48 20.87 -10.82
C THR A 70 2.37 21.59 -11.61
N ALA A 71 1.53 20.85 -12.33
CA ALA A 71 0.45 21.39 -13.15
C ALA A 71 -0.76 21.91 -12.33
N PHE A 72 -0.83 21.57 -11.04
CA PHE A 72 -1.95 21.91 -10.15
C PHE A 72 -1.54 22.85 -9.00
N ASN A 73 -0.47 23.62 -9.15
CA ASN A 73 0.03 24.53 -8.11
C ASN A 73 -0.97 25.62 -7.71
N ASP A 74 -1.85 26.03 -8.63
CA ASP A 74 -2.93 26.99 -8.40
C ASP A 74 -4.14 26.36 -7.70
N ARG A 75 -4.29 25.02 -7.77
CA ARG A 75 -5.38 24.24 -7.19
C ARG A 75 -4.84 22.98 -6.48
N PRO A 76 -4.02 23.13 -5.42
CA PRO A 76 -3.26 22.04 -4.83
C PRO A 76 -4.11 20.91 -4.24
N GLN A 77 -5.37 21.20 -3.86
CA GLN A 77 -6.31 20.18 -3.38
C GLN A 77 -6.68 19.15 -4.47
N GLU A 78 -6.50 19.48 -5.74
CA GLU A 78 -6.78 18.61 -6.88
C GLU A 78 -5.55 17.85 -7.40
N ALA A 79 -4.37 18.07 -6.80
CA ALA A 79 -3.08 17.67 -7.36
C ALA A 79 -2.77 16.17 -7.22
N SER A 80 -3.11 15.55 -6.08
CA SER A 80 -2.98 14.09 -5.96
C SER A 80 -4.20 13.42 -6.59
N ARG A 81 -4.01 12.92 -7.81
CA ARG A 81 -5.05 12.34 -8.66
C ARG A 81 -4.64 10.98 -9.25
N PRO A 82 -4.54 9.94 -8.41
CA PRO A 82 -4.16 8.61 -8.86
C PRO A 82 -5.10 8.10 -9.95
N PHE A 83 -4.52 7.50 -11.00
CA PHE A 83 -5.20 6.94 -12.18
C PHE A 83 -5.98 7.94 -13.04
N ASP A 84 -5.98 9.23 -12.72
CA ASP A 84 -6.58 10.25 -13.57
C ASP A 84 -5.68 10.51 -14.79
N ARG A 85 -6.28 10.73 -15.97
CA ARG A 85 -5.58 11.02 -17.23
C ARG A 85 -4.65 12.23 -17.08
N ASP A 86 -5.05 13.23 -16.30
CA ASP A 86 -4.37 14.51 -16.20
C ASP A 86 -3.32 14.53 -15.05
N ARG A 87 -2.97 13.36 -14.47
CA ARG A 87 -1.94 13.24 -13.44
C ARG A 87 -0.54 13.57 -13.98
N ASP A 88 0.29 14.22 -13.17
CA ASP A 88 1.63 14.68 -13.59
C ASP A 88 2.75 14.39 -12.57
N GLY A 89 2.41 13.86 -11.40
CA GLY A 89 3.37 13.52 -10.35
C GLY A 89 2.70 13.40 -8.99
N PHE A 90 3.46 13.02 -7.97
CA PHE A 90 2.94 12.87 -6.62
C PHE A 90 2.97 14.18 -5.84
N VAL A 91 2.09 14.30 -4.84
CA VAL A 91 2.14 15.36 -3.83
C VAL A 91 2.88 14.81 -2.61
N MET A 92 4.00 15.42 -2.22
CA MET A 92 4.81 14.94 -1.09
C MET A 92 4.10 15.20 0.25
N ALA A 93 4.15 14.23 1.16
CA ALA A 93 3.54 14.33 2.49
C ALA A 93 4.39 13.64 3.57
N GLU A 94 3.98 13.76 4.82
CA GLU A 94 4.61 13.17 6.00
C GLU A 94 3.57 12.50 6.89
N GLY A 95 4.03 11.61 7.77
CA GLY A 95 3.17 11.00 8.77
C GLY A 95 3.72 9.66 9.24
N ALA A 96 2.90 8.94 10.00
CA ALA A 96 3.22 7.61 10.50
C ALA A 96 1.97 6.74 10.52
N GLY A 97 2.13 5.47 10.15
CA GLY A 97 1.12 4.44 10.27
C GLY A 97 1.77 3.18 10.83
N LEU A 98 1.30 2.74 11.99
CA LEU A 98 1.81 1.55 12.67
C LEU A 98 0.66 0.61 13.03
N LEU A 99 0.96 -0.68 12.94
CA LEU A 99 0.10 -1.79 13.29
C LEU A 99 0.79 -2.60 14.39
N VAL A 100 -0.02 -3.14 15.30
CA VAL A 100 0.40 -4.23 16.17
C VAL A 100 -0.14 -5.52 15.56
N ILE A 101 0.76 -6.44 15.21
CA ILE A 101 0.41 -7.75 14.64
C ILE A 101 0.95 -8.86 15.55
N GLU A 102 0.21 -9.96 15.62
CA GLU A 102 0.47 -11.08 16.53
C GLU A 102 0.08 -12.40 15.86
N SER A 103 0.59 -13.53 16.37
CA SER A 103 -0.02 -14.82 16.03
C SER A 103 -1.46 -14.87 16.55
N LEU A 104 -2.37 -15.51 15.81
CA LEU A 104 -3.78 -15.54 16.18
C LEU A 104 -3.99 -16.22 17.54
N ASP A 105 -3.30 -17.34 17.78
CA ASP A 105 -3.37 -18.06 19.05
C ASP A 105 -2.92 -17.19 20.24
N HIS A 106 -1.82 -16.43 20.07
CA HIS A 106 -1.35 -15.50 21.09
C HIS A 106 -2.37 -14.38 21.36
N ALA A 107 -2.91 -13.77 20.29
CA ALA A 107 -3.91 -12.72 20.39
C ALA A 107 -5.17 -13.21 21.13
N LEU A 108 -5.69 -14.38 20.77
CA LEU A 108 -6.88 -14.98 21.40
C LEU A 108 -6.61 -15.38 22.86
N ALA A 109 -5.45 -15.98 23.15
CA ALA A 109 -5.09 -16.41 24.51
C ALA A 109 -5.06 -15.25 25.52
N ARG A 110 -4.65 -14.05 25.08
CA ARG A 110 -4.67 -12.84 25.91
C ARG A 110 -5.98 -12.05 25.85
N GLY A 111 -7.01 -12.57 25.17
CA GLY A 111 -8.31 -11.93 25.03
C GLY A 111 -8.33 -10.71 24.11
N ALA A 112 -7.38 -10.59 23.19
CA ALA A 112 -7.38 -9.54 22.18
C ALA A 112 -8.49 -9.78 21.15
N ARG A 113 -9.04 -8.69 20.60
CA ARG A 113 -9.96 -8.76 19.46
C ARG A 113 -9.22 -8.36 18.18
N PRO A 114 -8.95 -9.30 17.26
CA PRO A 114 -8.36 -8.97 15.96
C PRO A 114 -9.24 -7.98 15.18
N LEU A 115 -8.59 -7.09 14.42
CA LEU A 115 -9.27 -6.16 13.51
C LEU A 115 -9.41 -6.74 12.10
N ALA A 116 -8.41 -7.51 11.68
CA ALA A 116 -8.31 -8.22 10.42
C ALA A 116 -7.21 -9.29 10.56
N GLU A 117 -7.16 -10.23 9.63
CA GLU A 117 -6.11 -11.25 9.55
C GLU A 117 -5.13 -10.90 8.42
N LEU A 118 -3.82 -10.96 8.67
CA LEU A 118 -2.79 -10.85 7.63
C LEU A 118 -2.50 -12.24 7.05
N VAL A 119 -3.18 -12.58 5.95
CA VAL A 119 -3.20 -13.94 5.39
C VAL A 119 -2.18 -14.15 4.27
N GLY A 120 -1.64 -13.07 3.69
CA GLY A 120 -0.66 -13.17 2.62
C GLY A 120 0.28 -11.97 2.53
N TYR A 121 1.49 -12.22 2.07
CA TYR A 121 2.54 -11.24 1.82
C TYR A 121 3.40 -11.69 0.64
N GLY A 122 3.57 -10.80 -0.33
CA GLY A 122 4.45 -10.99 -1.46
C GLY A 122 5.40 -9.81 -1.64
N THR A 123 6.61 -10.10 -2.10
CA THR A 123 7.61 -9.09 -2.47
C THR A 123 8.37 -9.53 -3.71
N SER A 124 8.82 -8.57 -4.51
CA SER A 124 9.59 -8.78 -5.73
C SER A 124 10.52 -7.59 -5.99
N ALA A 125 11.39 -7.72 -7.00
CA ALA A 125 12.22 -6.64 -7.49
C ALA A 125 12.10 -6.55 -9.02
N ASP A 126 11.99 -5.32 -9.54
CA ASP A 126 11.87 -5.05 -10.98
C ASP A 126 13.20 -5.29 -11.71
N ALA A 127 14.34 -5.03 -11.04
CA ALA A 127 15.69 -5.08 -11.62
C ALA A 127 15.82 -4.33 -12.97
N TYR A 128 15.13 -3.19 -13.09
CA TYR A 128 14.92 -2.51 -14.37
C TYR A 128 15.54 -1.12 -14.44
N HIS A 129 15.08 -0.19 -13.60
CA HIS A 129 15.54 1.20 -13.59
C HIS A 129 15.44 1.81 -12.18
N LEU A 130 16.25 2.84 -11.90
CA LEU A 130 16.30 3.45 -10.56
C LEU A 130 14.97 4.13 -10.18
N THR A 131 14.37 4.87 -11.11
CA THR A 131 13.19 5.73 -10.84
C THR A 131 11.94 5.31 -11.59
N ALA A 132 12.01 4.26 -12.41
CA ALA A 132 10.90 3.80 -13.24
C ALA A 132 10.75 2.29 -13.11
N GLY A 133 9.51 1.83 -13.00
CA GLY A 133 9.18 0.42 -13.13
C GLY A 133 9.06 0.01 -14.61
N PRO A 134 9.07 -1.29 -14.92
CA PRO A 134 8.69 -1.82 -16.23
C PRO A 134 7.28 -1.38 -16.62
N GLU A 135 7.05 -1.10 -17.92
CA GLU A 135 5.73 -0.66 -18.40
C GLU A 135 4.63 -1.73 -18.24
N ASP A 136 5.03 -3.01 -18.25
CA ASP A 136 4.14 -4.15 -18.06
C ASP A 136 3.77 -4.38 -16.57
N GLY A 137 4.44 -3.70 -15.64
CA GLY A 137 4.22 -3.82 -14.21
C GLY A 137 4.52 -5.21 -13.64
N ASN A 138 5.38 -6.01 -14.29
CA ASN A 138 5.56 -7.41 -13.93
C ASN A 138 6.02 -7.64 -12.47
N GLY A 139 6.84 -6.76 -11.90
CA GLY A 139 7.26 -6.84 -10.50
C GLY A 139 6.08 -6.68 -9.53
N ALA A 140 5.26 -5.65 -9.74
CA ALA A 140 4.01 -5.45 -9.00
C ALA A 140 3.05 -6.66 -9.15
N GLN A 141 2.92 -7.20 -10.35
CA GLN A 141 2.17 -8.43 -10.62
C GLN A 141 2.71 -9.60 -9.78
N TYR A 142 4.02 -9.82 -9.77
CA TYR A 142 4.62 -10.91 -8.98
C TYR A 142 4.39 -10.74 -7.48
N ALA A 143 4.50 -9.53 -6.94
CA ALA A 143 4.24 -9.26 -5.53
C ALA A 143 2.79 -9.60 -5.15
N MET A 144 1.81 -9.14 -5.93
CA MET A 144 0.39 -9.47 -5.71
C MET A 144 0.13 -10.98 -5.81
N GLN A 145 0.67 -11.64 -6.84
CA GLN A 145 0.49 -13.08 -7.01
C GLN A 145 1.12 -13.90 -5.87
N GLN A 146 2.27 -13.49 -5.33
CA GLN A 146 2.89 -14.14 -4.17
C GLN A 146 2.00 -14.00 -2.92
N ALA A 147 1.42 -12.82 -2.68
CA ALA A 147 0.50 -12.60 -1.57
C ALA A 147 -0.75 -13.51 -1.67
N LEU A 148 -1.35 -13.58 -2.86
CA LEU A 148 -2.48 -14.47 -3.15
C LEU A 148 -2.12 -15.95 -2.95
N ARG A 149 -0.96 -16.38 -3.48
CA ARG A 149 -0.46 -17.75 -3.31
C ARG A 149 -0.23 -18.11 -1.85
N GLN A 150 0.35 -17.20 -1.06
CA GLN A 150 0.59 -17.46 0.36
C GLN A 150 -0.73 -17.63 1.13
N ALA A 151 -1.78 -16.93 0.75
CA ALA A 151 -3.11 -17.06 1.35
C ALA A 151 -3.94 -18.23 0.78
N GLY A 152 -3.50 -18.85 -0.32
CA GLY A 152 -4.21 -19.96 -0.96
C GLY A 152 -5.53 -19.58 -1.62
N ILE A 153 -5.71 -18.32 -2.04
CA ILE A 153 -6.94 -17.83 -2.69
C ILE A 153 -6.72 -17.44 -4.16
N ALA A 154 -7.80 -17.40 -4.93
CA ALA A 154 -7.78 -16.94 -6.31
C ALA A 154 -7.94 -15.41 -6.40
N PRO A 155 -7.51 -14.76 -7.51
CA PRO A 155 -7.74 -13.33 -7.71
C PRO A 155 -9.21 -12.92 -7.59
N GLY A 156 -10.15 -13.78 -8.04
CA GLY A 156 -11.59 -13.51 -7.95
C GLY A 156 -12.15 -13.43 -6.52
N ASP A 157 -11.39 -13.91 -5.53
CA ASP A 157 -11.78 -13.88 -4.12
C ASP A 157 -11.47 -12.52 -3.45
N VAL A 158 -10.76 -11.60 -4.12
CA VAL A 158 -10.44 -10.27 -3.59
C VAL A 158 -11.48 -9.24 -4.03
N GLN A 159 -11.99 -8.46 -3.08
CA GLN A 159 -13.01 -7.44 -3.36
C GLN A 159 -12.44 -6.02 -3.44
N HIS A 160 -11.30 -5.76 -2.80
CA HIS A 160 -10.72 -4.42 -2.72
C HIS A 160 -9.20 -4.42 -2.89
N ILE A 161 -8.68 -3.46 -3.65
CA ILE A 161 -7.26 -3.16 -3.76
C ILE A 161 -7.06 -1.69 -3.36
N ASN A 162 -6.32 -1.48 -2.29
CA ASN A 162 -5.70 -0.19 -2.00
C ASN A 162 -4.36 -0.14 -2.74
N ALA A 163 -4.40 0.49 -3.90
CA ALA A 163 -3.31 0.60 -4.85
C ALA A 163 -2.21 1.55 -4.34
N HIS A 164 -1.00 1.34 -4.85
CA HIS A 164 0.12 2.23 -4.56
C HIS A 164 -0.04 3.59 -5.27
N ALA A 165 -0.46 3.61 -6.52
CA ALA A 165 -0.79 4.72 -7.40
C ALA A 165 -0.47 6.12 -6.85
N THR A 166 0.66 6.65 -7.29
CA THR A 166 1.27 7.89 -6.79
C THR A 166 0.84 9.12 -7.59
N SER A 167 -0.08 8.99 -8.54
CA SER A 167 -0.39 10.05 -9.52
C SER A 167 0.77 10.30 -10.48
N THR A 168 1.70 9.35 -10.62
CA THR A 168 2.79 9.45 -11.59
C THR A 168 2.39 8.78 -12.90
N PRO A 169 2.74 9.34 -14.07
CA PRO A 169 2.36 8.73 -15.34
C PRO A 169 2.86 7.29 -15.49
N VAL A 170 4.12 7.03 -15.15
CA VAL A 170 4.73 5.69 -15.30
C VAL A 170 4.22 4.71 -14.23
N GLY A 171 4.21 5.11 -12.95
CA GLY A 171 3.85 4.22 -11.86
C GLY A 171 2.40 3.75 -11.94
N ASP A 172 1.46 4.68 -12.15
CA ASP A 172 0.05 4.34 -12.24
C ASP A 172 -0.26 3.47 -13.48
N ARG A 173 0.45 3.66 -14.60
CA ARG A 173 0.32 2.78 -15.78
C ARG A 173 0.79 1.36 -15.48
N GLY A 174 1.97 1.23 -14.89
CA GLY A 174 2.52 -0.07 -14.52
C GLY A 174 1.61 -0.82 -13.53
N GLU A 175 1.05 -0.12 -12.55
CA GLU A 175 0.12 -0.74 -11.60
C GLU A 175 -1.21 -1.14 -12.25
N LEU A 176 -1.78 -0.34 -13.15
CA LEU A 176 -2.97 -0.73 -13.93
C LEU A 176 -2.70 -1.99 -14.78
N SER A 177 -1.54 -2.07 -15.44
CA SER A 177 -1.10 -3.25 -16.20
C SER A 177 -0.99 -4.48 -15.29
N ALA A 178 -0.35 -4.32 -14.13
CA ALA A 178 -0.19 -5.40 -13.15
C ALA A 178 -1.53 -5.90 -12.61
N ILE A 179 -2.43 -4.99 -12.23
CA ILE A 179 -3.78 -5.35 -11.76
C ILE A 179 -4.54 -6.09 -12.85
N ARG A 180 -4.50 -5.61 -14.10
CA ARG A 180 -5.13 -6.28 -15.24
C ARG A 180 -4.57 -7.69 -15.46
N ALA A 181 -3.26 -7.87 -15.34
CA ALA A 181 -2.62 -9.17 -15.51
C ALA A 181 -3.00 -10.18 -14.39
N VAL A 182 -3.25 -9.70 -13.16
CA VAL A 182 -3.64 -10.56 -12.04
C VAL A 182 -5.14 -10.82 -12.00
N PHE A 183 -5.97 -9.80 -12.21
CA PHE A 183 -7.41 -9.84 -11.97
C PHE A 183 -8.27 -9.86 -13.24
N GLY A 184 -7.65 -9.77 -14.42
CA GLY A 184 -8.32 -9.76 -15.72
C GLY A 184 -8.77 -8.38 -16.19
N SER A 185 -9.15 -8.29 -17.47
CA SER A 185 -9.48 -7.03 -18.14
C SER A 185 -10.81 -6.41 -17.74
N GLU A 186 -11.77 -7.23 -17.31
CA GLU A 186 -13.12 -6.83 -16.88
C GLU A 186 -13.28 -7.11 -15.38
N SER A 187 -12.30 -6.68 -14.58
CA SER A 187 -12.24 -7.01 -13.17
C SER A 187 -13.27 -6.22 -12.37
N ARG A 188 -13.98 -6.93 -11.48
CA ARG A 188 -14.93 -6.34 -10.54
C ARG A 188 -14.29 -5.87 -9.24
N VAL A 189 -13.01 -6.16 -9.02
CA VAL A 189 -12.30 -5.74 -7.79
C VAL A 189 -12.33 -4.22 -7.68
N ALA A 190 -12.75 -3.70 -6.53
CA ALA A 190 -12.80 -2.27 -6.30
C ALA A 190 -11.37 -1.74 -6.10
N ILE A 191 -10.96 -0.74 -6.87
CA ILE A 191 -9.59 -0.21 -6.84
C ILE A 191 -9.62 1.24 -6.35
N THR A 192 -8.79 1.54 -5.36
CA THR A 192 -8.68 2.86 -4.73
C THR A 192 -7.23 3.26 -4.51
N SER A 193 -6.94 4.54 -4.26
CA SER A 193 -5.66 4.96 -3.70
C SER A 193 -5.85 5.98 -2.58
N THR A 194 -5.34 5.64 -1.40
CA THR A 194 -5.34 6.50 -0.20
C THR A 194 -4.56 7.81 -0.42
N LYS A 195 -3.59 7.80 -1.35
CA LYS A 195 -2.73 8.95 -1.63
C LYS A 195 -3.51 10.14 -2.17
N SER A 196 -4.63 9.90 -2.83
CA SER A 196 -5.54 10.97 -3.28
C SER A 196 -6.02 11.90 -2.14
N SER A 197 -6.13 11.37 -0.92
CA SER A 197 -6.58 12.11 0.27
C SER A 197 -5.42 12.60 1.15
N THR A 198 -4.29 11.91 1.13
CA THR A 198 -3.21 12.10 2.12
C THR A 198 -1.91 12.61 1.51
N GLY A 199 -1.81 12.65 0.18
CA GLY A 199 -0.55 12.77 -0.53
C GLY A 199 0.28 11.48 -0.43
N HIS A 200 1.54 11.56 -0.83
CA HIS A 200 2.47 10.45 -0.78
C HIS A 200 3.45 10.60 0.38
N LEU A 201 3.23 9.79 1.43
CA LEU A 201 4.03 9.80 2.66
C LEU A 201 5.33 8.97 2.58
N LEU A 202 5.84 8.71 1.37
CA LEU A 202 7.05 7.93 1.12
C LEU A 202 7.09 6.61 1.93
N GLY A 203 8.08 6.41 2.81
CA GLY A 203 8.24 5.21 3.63
C GLY A 203 7.10 4.95 4.62
N ALA A 204 6.30 5.96 4.97
CA ALA A 204 5.14 5.79 5.84
C ALA A 204 3.86 5.35 5.11
N ALA A 205 3.82 5.49 3.77
CA ALA A 205 2.61 5.24 2.98
C ALA A 205 2.04 3.83 3.24
N GLY A 206 2.90 2.81 3.23
CA GLY A 206 2.48 1.43 3.43
C GLY A 206 1.76 1.15 4.75
N GLY A 207 2.18 1.80 5.83
CA GLY A 207 1.53 1.65 7.14
C GLY A 207 0.14 2.27 7.18
N ILE A 208 0.01 3.50 6.68
CA ILE A 208 -1.29 4.19 6.62
C ILE A 208 -2.25 3.48 5.65
N GLU A 209 -1.76 3.04 4.49
CA GLU A 209 -2.57 2.33 3.50
C GLU A 209 -3.07 0.99 4.03
N ALA A 210 -2.23 0.23 4.74
CA ALA A 210 -2.67 -0.99 5.40
C ALA A 210 -3.76 -0.70 6.46
N ILE A 211 -3.63 0.38 7.25
CA ILE A 211 -4.67 0.80 8.21
C ILE A 211 -5.98 1.10 7.50
N PHE A 212 -5.98 1.91 6.43
CA PHE A 212 -7.21 2.20 5.67
C PHE A 212 -7.81 0.95 5.04
N THR A 213 -6.99 0.00 4.59
CA THR A 213 -7.46 -1.30 4.08
C THR A 213 -8.12 -2.15 5.18
N VAL A 214 -7.56 -2.17 6.40
CA VAL A 214 -8.18 -2.82 7.57
C VAL A 214 -9.51 -2.14 7.93
N LEU A 215 -9.57 -0.81 7.90
CA LEU A 215 -10.81 -0.07 8.15
C LEU A 215 -11.87 -0.35 7.09
N ALA A 216 -11.48 -0.47 5.81
CA ALA A 216 -12.40 -0.87 4.74
C ALA A 216 -13.00 -2.25 5.00
N LEU A 217 -12.16 -3.23 5.37
CA LEU A 217 -12.60 -4.58 5.77
C LEU A 217 -13.50 -4.57 7.01
N ARG A 218 -13.19 -3.77 8.03
CA ARG A 218 -14.00 -3.72 9.25
C ARG A 218 -15.35 -3.06 9.01
N ASP A 219 -15.34 -1.92 8.32
CA ASP A 219 -16.51 -1.04 8.17
C ASP A 219 -17.34 -1.39 6.92
N GLN A 220 -16.85 -2.32 6.08
CA GLN A 220 -17.50 -2.76 4.84
C GLN A 220 -17.79 -1.59 3.89
N ILE A 221 -16.82 -0.68 3.81
CA ILE A 221 -16.85 0.53 2.99
C ILE A 221 -15.52 0.64 2.25
N VAL A 222 -15.59 0.65 0.91
CA VAL A 222 -14.45 1.02 0.07
C VAL A 222 -14.36 2.54 0.02
N PRO A 223 -13.23 3.16 0.43
CA PRO A 223 -13.05 4.61 0.37
C PRO A 223 -12.98 5.10 -1.09
N PRO A 224 -13.25 6.37 -1.38
CA PRO A 224 -13.05 6.90 -2.72
C PRO A 224 -11.57 7.20 -3.01
N THR A 225 -11.19 7.09 -4.28
CA THR A 225 -10.07 7.87 -4.83
C THR A 225 -10.59 9.28 -5.12
N LEU A 226 -10.08 10.27 -4.39
CA LEU A 226 -10.35 11.68 -4.66
C LEU A 226 -9.67 12.13 -5.95
N ASN A 227 -10.14 13.23 -6.53
CA ASN A 227 -9.58 13.87 -7.74
C ASN A 227 -9.55 13.01 -9.02
N LEU A 228 -10.12 11.80 -8.99
CA LEU A 228 -10.31 10.95 -10.16
C LEU A 228 -11.59 11.38 -10.90
N THR A 229 -11.42 12.24 -11.90
CA THR A 229 -12.52 12.83 -12.71
C THR A 229 -12.54 12.30 -14.14
N HIS A 230 -11.36 12.06 -14.71
CA HIS A 230 -11.17 11.52 -16.05
C HIS A 230 -10.25 10.30 -15.94
N PRO A 231 -10.78 9.09 -15.73
CA PRO A 231 -9.96 7.89 -15.65
C PRO A 231 -9.06 7.73 -16.88
N ASP A 232 -7.83 7.27 -16.66
CA ASP A 232 -6.92 6.88 -17.73
C ASP A 232 -7.57 5.81 -18.62
N ALA A 233 -7.39 5.89 -19.94
CA ALA A 233 -7.91 4.91 -20.89
C ALA A 233 -7.42 3.48 -20.59
N LEU A 234 -6.22 3.33 -20.01
CA LEU A 234 -5.69 2.04 -19.57
C LEU A 234 -6.48 1.41 -18.41
N ALA A 235 -7.30 2.19 -17.70
CA ALA A 235 -8.20 1.68 -16.67
C ALA A 235 -9.52 1.15 -17.22
N SER A 236 -9.76 1.18 -18.55
CA SER A 236 -10.99 0.66 -19.15
C SER A 236 -11.25 -0.80 -18.76
N GLY A 237 -12.45 -1.10 -18.26
CA GLY A 237 -12.84 -2.41 -17.74
C GLY A 237 -12.43 -2.71 -16.29
N LEU A 238 -11.65 -1.82 -15.66
CA LEU A 238 -11.30 -1.93 -14.24
C LEU A 238 -12.26 -1.07 -13.39
N ASN A 239 -12.63 -1.59 -12.21
CA ASN A 239 -13.57 -0.93 -11.30
C ASN A 239 -12.85 0.05 -10.34
N LEU A 240 -12.50 1.24 -10.85
CA LEU A 240 -11.99 2.33 -10.01
C LEU A 240 -13.13 2.98 -9.21
N VAL A 241 -12.96 3.14 -7.89
CA VAL A 241 -13.96 3.81 -7.04
C VAL A 241 -13.64 5.31 -6.95
N ALA A 242 -14.21 6.09 -7.85
CA ALA A 242 -13.98 7.53 -7.97
C ALA A 242 -14.93 8.36 -7.08
N THR A 243 -14.40 9.38 -6.40
CA THR A 243 -15.12 10.53 -5.76
C THR A 243 -16.14 10.24 -4.66
N SER A 244 -16.70 9.04 -4.56
CA SER A 244 -17.68 8.66 -3.54
C SER A 244 -17.39 7.27 -2.97
N ALA A 245 -17.43 7.15 -1.65
CA ALA A 245 -17.26 5.87 -0.96
C ALA A 245 -18.36 4.88 -1.37
N ARG A 246 -18.05 3.59 -1.37
CA ARG A 246 -18.99 2.52 -1.74
C ARG A 246 -19.13 1.51 -0.60
N LYS A 247 -20.34 1.37 -0.06
CA LYS A 247 -20.68 0.25 0.84
C LYS A 247 -20.74 -1.04 0.04
N MET A 248 -20.00 -2.06 0.45
CA MET A 248 -20.01 -3.38 -0.19
C MET A 248 -19.41 -4.44 0.74
N PRO A 249 -19.78 -5.72 0.57
CA PRO A 249 -19.11 -6.80 1.28
C PRO A 249 -17.65 -6.91 0.84
N ILE A 250 -16.74 -6.97 1.81
CA ILE A 250 -15.30 -7.13 1.57
C ILE A 250 -14.80 -8.24 2.50
N GLN A 251 -14.34 -9.34 1.92
CA GLN A 251 -13.74 -10.45 2.66
C GLN A 251 -12.22 -10.42 2.58
N TYR A 252 -11.69 -10.12 1.40
CA TYR A 252 -10.25 -9.98 1.17
C TYR A 252 -9.93 -8.66 0.50
N ALA A 253 -8.84 -8.03 0.96
CA ALA A 253 -8.32 -6.79 0.40
C ALA A 253 -6.79 -6.80 0.31
N LEU A 254 -6.26 -6.28 -0.80
CA LEU A 254 -4.82 -6.06 -0.99
C LEU A 254 -4.44 -4.63 -0.64
N SER A 255 -3.27 -4.45 -0.05
CA SER A 255 -2.61 -3.15 0.10
C SER A 255 -1.23 -3.22 -0.55
N ASN A 256 -1.01 -2.37 -1.55
CA ASN A 256 0.19 -2.37 -2.38
C ASN A 256 1.15 -1.23 -2.01
N GLY A 257 2.44 -1.51 -2.01
CA GLY A 257 3.51 -0.52 -1.85
C GLY A 257 4.66 -0.81 -2.81
N PHE A 258 4.93 0.11 -3.73
CA PHE A 258 5.97 -0.04 -4.76
C PHE A 258 6.97 1.11 -4.63
N GLY A 259 8.24 0.78 -4.46
CA GLY A 259 9.30 1.72 -4.13
C GLY A 259 10.17 2.09 -5.34
N PHE A 260 10.68 3.32 -5.34
CA PHE A 260 11.86 3.64 -6.16
C PHE A 260 12.99 2.64 -5.90
N GLY A 261 13.80 2.37 -6.92
CA GLY A 261 14.74 1.26 -6.93
C GLY A 261 14.11 -0.08 -7.33
N GLY A 262 12.80 -0.11 -7.59
CA GLY A 262 12.09 -1.25 -8.16
C GLY A 262 11.71 -2.33 -7.15
N VAL A 263 11.60 -2.02 -5.86
CA VAL A 263 11.14 -3.00 -4.86
C VAL A 263 9.63 -2.94 -4.75
N ASN A 264 8.97 -4.10 -4.82
CA ASN A 264 7.52 -4.19 -4.70
C ASN A 264 7.13 -5.04 -3.49
N ALA A 265 6.05 -4.63 -2.83
CA ALA A 265 5.46 -5.36 -1.72
C ALA A 265 3.93 -5.28 -1.76
N SER A 266 3.26 -6.40 -1.47
CA SER A 266 1.81 -6.48 -1.35
C SER A 266 1.46 -7.31 -0.12
N VAL A 267 0.57 -6.78 0.73
CA VAL A 267 -0.03 -7.54 1.83
C VAL A 267 -1.50 -7.80 1.53
N LEU A 268 -1.96 -9.01 1.86
CA LEU A 268 -3.33 -9.45 1.71
C LEU A 268 -3.95 -9.61 3.10
N LEU A 269 -5.03 -8.86 3.32
CA LEU A 269 -5.76 -8.81 4.56
C LEU A 269 -7.12 -9.49 4.37
N ARG A 270 -7.53 -10.27 5.35
CA ARG A 270 -8.85 -10.90 5.42
C ARG A 270 -9.66 -10.25 6.54
N ARG A 271 -10.96 -10.10 6.33
CA ARG A 271 -11.91 -9.63 7.34
C ARG A 271 -11.90 -10.58 8.54
N TRP A 272 -11.81 -10.02 9.74
CA TRP A 272 -12.09 -10.77 10.96
C TRP A 272 -13.61 -10.84 11.17
N GLU A 273 -14.15 -12.05 11.20
CA GLU A 273 -15.55 -12.29 11.57
C GLU A 273 -15.56 -12.73 13.03
N THR A 274 -16.31 -12.01 13.87
CA THR A 274 -16.64 -12.49 15.22
C THR A 274 -17.86 -13.40 15.09
N ASP A 275 -17.73 -14.65 15.53
CA ASP A 275 -18.86 -15.55 15.81
C ASP A 275 -19.89 -14.90 16.76
#